data_AF-A0A945VY50-F1
#
_entry.id   AF-A0A945VY50-F1
#
_cell.length_a   1.000
_cell.length_b   1.000
_cell.length_c   1.000
_cell.angle_alpha   90.00
_cell.angle_beta   90.00
_cell.angle_gamma   90.00
#
_symmetry.space_group_name_H-M   'P 1'
#
loop_
_entity.id
_entity.type
_entity.pdbx_description
1 polymer ?
#
loop_
_entity_poly.entity_id
_entity_poly.type
_entity_poly.pdbx_seq_one_letter_code
_entity_poly.pdbx_strand_id
1 'polypeptide(L)' 'MKRVGAHVSAGGGVENAPLNAKKIGAKAFALFTKNQRQWKAKPLTVDNIEKFRQNCE' A
#
# COMPACT_ATOMS: atom_id res chain seq x y z
N MET A 1 22.07 -2.18 -5.70
CA MET A 1 21.62 -2.62 -4.35
C MET A 1 20.32 -3.40 -4.49
N LYS A 2 20.15 -4.56 -3.84
CA LYS A 2 18.90 -5.35 -3.94
C LYS A 2 17.76 -4.68 -3.18
N ARG A 3 16.56 -4.64 -3.77
CA ARG A 3 15.32 -4.20 -3.11
C ARG A 3 14.47 -5.42 -2.78
N VAL A 4 14.24 -5.65 -1.50
CA VAL A 4 13.58 -6.86 -1.00
C VAL A 4 12.49 -6.45 -0.02
N GLY A 5 11.35 -7.13 -0.08
CA GLY A 5 10.32 -7.12 0.94
C GLY A 5 9.15 -8.01 0.55
N ALA A 6 7.98 -7.75 1.14
CA ALA A 6 6.84 -8.66 1.11
C ALA A 6 5.60 -8.04 0.43
N HIS A 7 4.62 -8.91 0.13
CA HIS A 7 3.26 -8.45 -0.13
C HIS A 7 2.59 -8.11 1.20
N VAL A 8 2.29 -6.84 1.44
CA VAL A 8 1.79 -6.33 2.73
C VAL A 8 0.30 -5.96 2.66
N SER A 9 -0.34 -5.91 3.83
CA SER A 9 -1.76 -5.57 3.94
C SER A 9 -2.00 -4.08 3.66
N ALA A 10 -3.01 -3.80 2.84
CA ALA A 10 -3.63 -2.49 2.61
C ALA A 10 -4.99 -2.37 3.32
N GLY A 11 -5.23 -3.18 4.36
CA GLY A 11 -6.45 -3.14 5.15
C GLY A 11 -6.66 -1.74 5.76
N GLY A 12 -7.89 -1.24 5.69
CA GLY A 12 -8.23 0.11 6.16
C GLY A 12 -7.79 1.26 5.26
N GLY A 13 -7.08 0.99 4.15
CA GLY A 13 -6.61 2.01 3.21
C GLY A 13 -5.29 1.63 2.54
N VAL A 14 -5.11 2.00 1.28
CA VAL A 14 -3.86 1.74 0.53
C VAL A 14 -2.66 2.44 1.15
N GLU A 15 -2.88 3.59 1.76
CA GLU A 15 -1.91 4.40 2.48
C GLU A 15 -1.26 3.69 3.68
N ASN A 16 -1.86 2.60 4.17
CA ASN A 16 -1.30 1.81 5.28
C ASN A 16 -0.21 0.83 4.80
N ALA A 17 -0.19 0.47 3.52
CA ALA A 17 0.77 -0.50 2.99
C ALA A 17 2.24 -0.05 3.13
N PRO A 18 2.63 1.21 2.78
CA PRO A 18 3.99 1.68 3.00
C PRO A 18 4.41 1.65 4.47
N LEU A 19 3.50 2.02 5.39
CA LEU A 19 3.76 1.96 6.84
C LEU A 19 4.01 0.51 7.30
N ASN A 20 3.23 -0.44 6.81
CA ASN A 20 3.40 -1.86 7.12
C ASN A 20 4.70 -2.42 6.53
N ALA A 21 5.09 -2.01 5.32
CA ALA A 21 6.38 -2.36 4.73
C ALA A 21 7.56 -1.81 5.56
N LYS A 22 7.46 -0.55 6.02
CA LYS A 22 8.48 0.09 6.86
C LYS A 22 8.64 -0.63 8.21
N LYS A 23 7.54 -1.06 8.83
CA LYS A 23 7.56 -1.83 10.10
C LYS A 23 8.35 -3.14 10.01
N ILE A 24 8.44 -3.77 8.84
CA ILE A 24 9.18 -5.02 8.63
C ILE A 24 10.58 -4.79 8.03
N GLY A 25 11.04 -3.54 7.91
CA GLY A 25 12.34 -3.20 7.34
C GLY A 25 12.45 -3.47 5.83
N ALA A 26 11.32 -3.51 5.11
CA ALA A 26 11.30 -3.77 3.67
C ALA A 26 11.87 -2.59 2.86
N LYS A 27 12.60 -2.90 1.79
CA LYS A 27 13.12 -1.93 0.80
C LYS A 27 12.29 -1.87 -0.49
N ALA A 28 11.31 -2.76 -0.62
CA ALA A 28 10.26 -2.79 -1.64
C ALA A 28 9.08 -3.58 -1.09
N PHE A 29 7.88 -3.34 -1.58
CA PHE A 29 6.68 -4.07 -1.16
C PHE A 29 5.69 -4.20 -2.30
N ALA A 30 4.74 -5.12 -2.16
CA ALA A 30 3.58 -5.26 -3.02
C ALA A 30 2.30 -5.12 -2.21
N LEU A 31 1.19 -4.75 -2.87
CA LEU A 31 -0.14 -4.63 -2.28
C LEU A 31 -1.22 -4.89 -3.34
N PHE A 32 -2.46 -5.09 -2.89
CA PHE A 32 -3.64 -4.90 -3.73
C PHE A 32 -4.19 -3.48 -3.58
N THR A 33 -4.59 -2.86 -4.69
CA THR A 33 -5.23 -1.53 -4.71
C THR A 33 -6.76 -1.60 -4.57
N LYS A 34 -7.34 -2.81 -4.66
CA LYS A 34 -8.78 -3.08 -4.50
C LYS A 34 -9.04 -4.47 -3.95
N ASN A 35 -10.27 -4.72 -3.52
CA ASN A 35 -10.76 -6.06 -3.21
C ASN A 35 -10.77 -6.94 -4.47
N GLN A 36 -10.16 -8.13 -4.40
CA GLN A 36 -10.05 -9.07 -5.51
C GLN A 36 -11.37 -9.76 -5.88
N ARG A 37 -12.35 -9.80 -4.97
CA ARG A 37 -13.67 -10.41 -5.18
C ARG A 37 -14.68 -9.49 -5.89
N GLN A 38 -14.33 -8.22 -6.09
CA GLN A 38 -15.23 -7.24 -6.71
C GLN A 38 -14.77 -6.85 -8.11
N TRP A 39 -15.72 -6.79 -9.04
CA TRP A 39 -15.49 -6.34 -10.42
C TRP A 39 -15.26 -4.83 -10.52
N LYS A 40 -16.03 -4.04 -9.78
CA LYS A 40 -15.91 -2.57 -9.72
C LYS A 40 -15.43 -2.15 -8.33
N ALA A 41 -14.38 -1.33 -8.27
CA ALA A 41 -13.90 -0.72 -7.04
C ALA A 41 -14.36 0.74 -6.95
N LYS A 42 -14.54 1.23 -5.73
CA LYS A 42 -14.67 2.68 -5.51
C LYS A 42 -13.36 3.37 -5.93
N PRO A 43 -13.41 4.57 -6.53
CA PRO A 43 -12.21 5.36 -6.79
C PRO A 43 -11.44 5.61 -5.49
N LEU A 44 -10.11 5.66 -5.59
CA LEU A 44 -9.27 6.13 -4.49
C LEU A 44 -9.57 7.60 -4.22
N THR A 45 -9.68 7.96 -2.94
CA THR A 45 -9.86 9.36 -2.57
C THR A 45 -8.54 10.12 -2.68
N VAL A 46 -8.61 11.43 -2.85
CA VAL A 46 -7.43 12.31 -2.85
C VAL A 46 -6.62 12.12 -1.56
N ASP A 47 -7.30 12.00 -0.41
CA ASP A 47 -6.68 11.77 0.89
C ASP A 47 -5.89 10.45 0.93
N ASN A 48 -6.43 9.34 0.42
CA ASN A 48 -5.69 8.07 0.35
C ASN A 48 -4.44 8.19 -0.54
N ILE A 49 -4.53 8.92 -1.65
CA ILE A 49 -3.43 9.09 -2.61
C ILE A 49 -2.31 9.92 -1.98
N GLU A 50 -2.65 11.05 -1.37
CA GLU A 50 -1.67 11.93 -0.72
C GLU A 50 -0.98 11.22 0.46
N LYS A 51 -1.74 10.55 1.32
CA LYS A 51 -1.16 9.76 2.42
C LYS A 51 -0.29 8.61 1.93
N PHE A 52 -0.67 7.94 0.84
CA PHE A 52 0.17 6.89 0.26
C PHE A 52 1.52 7.45 -0.20
N ARG A 53 1.51 8.62 -0.88
CA ARG A 53 2.75 9.30 -1.31
C ARG A 53 3.61 9.69 -0.12
N GLN A 54 3.03 10.39 0.86
CA GLN A 54 3.71 10.80 2.09
C GLN A 54 4.32 9.62 2.85
N ASN A 55 3.62 8.48 2.93
CA ASN A 55 4.12 7.31 3.64
C ASN A 55 5.19 6.53 2.85
N CYS A 56 5.41 6.83 1.56
CA CYS A 56 6.49 6.25 0.74
C CYS A 56 7.81 7.03 0.83
N GLU A 57 7.77 8.27 1.35
CA GLU A 57 8.95 9.11 1.60
C GLU A 57 9.69 8.67 2.89
#